data_AF-N6UV74-F1
#
_entry.id   AF-N6UV74-F1
#
_cell.length_a   1.000
_cell.length_b   1.000
_cell.length_c   1.000
_cell.angle_alpha   90.00
_cell.angle_beta   90.00
_cell.angle_gamma   90.00
#
_symmetry.space_group_name_H-M   'P 1'
#
loop_
_entity.id
_entity.type
_entity.pdbx_description
1 polymer ?
#
loop_
_entity_poly.entity_id
_entity_poly.type
_entity_poly.pdbx_seq_one_letter_code
_entity_poly.pdbx_strand_id
1 'polypeptide(L)'
;MKIFYRYGGSSCLEITLQHTAFSQTQGLGDTVWAKEIEHRQESWGYDLPGNADDVWDYLIGLDEASRMALFAHCVSLSVNATVQAWNRRAKENGQAMQLARSLGFGMRTAGWTPTVDNYLGRVTKAHILQAVREGKGERDAQLIDHLKKPDMAREAARLLEGSGWLPEVLRLPIDQIPAEAEGNATAVDAVVERDTAGAADVDLPAFLTEDERAGDGANDPIDDDREHLKAAE
;
A
#
# COMPACT_ATOMS: atom_id res chain seq x y z
N MET A 1 -15.30 9.78 -12.04
CA MET A 1 -15.12 11.25 -12.09
C MET A 1 -15.15 11.98 -10.74
N LYS A 2 -15.63 11.39 -9.63
CA LYS A 2 -15.72 12.10 -8.34
C LYS A 2 -14.39 12.68 -7.79
N ILE A 3 -13.25 12.21 -8.29
CA ILE A 3 -11.91 12.72 -7.97
C ILE A 3 -11.72 14.17 -8.47
N PHE A 4 -12.22 14.50 -9.66
CA PHE A 4 -12.10 15.83 -10.27
C PHE A 4 -13.42 16.63 -10.24
N TYR A 5 -14.57 15.95 -10.20
CA TYR A 5 -15.90 16.55 -10.30
C TYR A 5 -16.69 16.27 -9.02
N ARG A 6 -16.87 17.29 -8.17
CA ARG A 6 -17.56 17.17 -6.88
C ARG A 6 -19.08 16.94 -7.00
N TYR A 7 -19.67 17.37 -8.10
CA TYR A 7 -21.07 17.15 -8.43
C TYR A 7 -21.12 16.26 -9.68
N GLY A 8 -21.86 15.15 -9.61
CA GLY A 8 -21.77 14.07 -10.59
C GLY A 8 -22.32 14.46 -11.98
N GLY A 9 -21.55 14.18 -13.02
CA GLY A 9 -22.06 14.07 -14.39
C GLY A 9 -22.68 12.70 -14.64
N SER A 10 -23.55 12.61 -15.65
CA SER A 10 -24.17 11.36 -16.08
C SER A 10 -23.10 10.44 -16.69
N SER A 11 -22.71 9.40 -15.97
CA SER A 11 -21.75 8.40 -16.45
C SER A 11 -22.28 6.99 -16.22
N CYS A 12 -22.07 6.10 -17.19
CA CYS A 12 -22.37 4.67 -17.06
C CYS A 12 -21.33 3.91 -16.23
N LEU A 13 -20.24 4.56 -15.80
CA LEU A 13 -19.19 3.95 -14.98
C LEU A 13 -19.49 4.10 -13.49
N GLU A 14 -19.85 3.00 -12.84
CA GLU A 14 -20.08 2.92 -11.39
C GLU A 14 -18.80 2.67 -10.58
N ILE A 15 -17.72 3.38 -10.88
CA ILE A 15 -16.45 3.26 -10.14
C ILE A 15 -16.40 4.34 -9.05
N THR A 16 -16.41 3.91 -7.78
CA THR A 16 -16.18 4.78 -6.63
C THR A 16 -14.82 4.50 -6.02
N LEU A 17 -13.99 5.54 -5.93
CA LEU A 17 -12.71 5.48 -5.26
C LEU A 17 -12.84 6.02 -3.83
N GLN A 18 -12.31 5.28 -2.86
CA GLN A 18 -12.17 5.78 -1.51
C GLN A 18 -10.80 6.41 -1.34
N HIS A 19 -10.77 7.72 -1.13
CA HIS A 19 -9.56 8.48 -0.81
C HIS A 19 -9.60 8.88 0.67
N THR A 20 -8.55 8.55 1.42
CA THR A 20 -8.39 8.99 2.82
C THR A 20 -7.42 10.15 2.85
N ALA A 21 -7.92 11.36 3.11
CA ALA A 21 -7.06 12.53 3.24
C ALA A 21 -6.35 12.54 4.61
N PHE A 22 -5.04 12.82 4.61
CA PHE A 22 -4.20 12.82 5.82
C PHE A 22 -3.94 14.22 6.37
N SER A 23 -4.91 15.12 6.25
CA SER A 23 -4.76 16.55 6.63
C SER A 23 -4.47 16.79 8.11
N GLN A 24 -4.51 15.75 8.95
CA GLN A 24 -4.28 15.82 10.40
C GLN A 24 -2.86 15.41 10.81
N THR A 25 -2.00 14.98 9.88
CA THR A 25 -0.62 14.58 10.19
C THR A 25 0.33 15.74 9.92
N GLN A 26 0.80 16.38 11.00
CA GLN A 26 1.72 17.52 10.93
C GLN A 26 2.99 17.17 10.12
N GLY A 27 3.33 18.03 9.16
CA GLY A 27 4.51 17.90 8.30
C GLY A 27 4.37 16.93 7.12
N LEU A 28 3.31 16.12 7.04
CA LEU A 28 3.12 15.19 5.92
C LEU A 28 2.80 15.91 4.61
N GLY A 29 1.96 16.95 4.65
CA GLY A 29 1.61 17.76 3.48
C GLY A 29 2.80 18.55 2.90
N ASP A 30 3.81 18.83 3.72
CA ASP A 30 4.99 19.59 3.28
C ASP A 30 6.04 18.72 2.56
N THR A 31 5.88 17.40 2.60
CA THR A 31 6.80 16.45 1.95
C THR A 31 6.80 16.62 0.43
N VAL A 32 7.93 16.28 -0.20
CA VAL A 32 8.07 16.31 -1.66
C VAL A 32 7.00 15.44 -2.32
N TRP A 33 6.76 14.24 -1.77
CA TRP A 33 5.75 13.30 -2.27
C TRP A 33 4.33 13.86 -2.25
N ALA A 34 3.94 14.53 -1.16
CA ALA A 34 2.62 15.14 -1.05
C ALA A 34 2.44 16.25 -2.10
N LYS A 35 3.46 17.10 -2.27
CA LYS A 35 3.46 18.17 -3.28
C LYS A 35 3.44 17.63 -4.70
N GLU A 36 4.14 16.53 -4.99
CA GLU A 36 4.08 15.89 -6.32
C GLU A 36 2.73 15.24 -6.62
N ILE A 37 2.03 14.72 -5.60
CA ILE A 37 0.66 14.22 -5.76
C ILE A 37 -0.28 15.38 -6.05
N GLU A 38 -0.20 16.46 -5.27
CA GLU A 38 -1.01 17.67 -5.43
C GLU A 38 -0.79 18.32 -6.80
N HIS A 39 0.47 18.50 -7.21
CA HIS A 39 0.82 19.04 -8.52
C HIS A 39 0.26 18.20 -9.67
N ARG A 40 0.33 16.86 -9.57
CA ARG A 40 -0.30 15.98 -10.59
C ARG A 40 -1.82 16.11 -10.60
N GLN A 41 -2.45 16.21 -9.43
CA GLN A 41 -3.89 16.42 -9.29
C GLN A 41 -4.33 17.75 -9.93
N GLU A 42 -3.56 18.82 -9.70
CA GLU A 42 -3.81 20.14 -10.28
C GLU A 42 -3.59 20.14 -11.80
N SER A 43 -2.49 19.57 -12.28
CA SER A 43 -2.20 19.45 -13.72
C SER A 43 -3.34 18.77 -14.46
N TRP A 44 -3.79 17.60 -13.97
CA TRP A 44 -4.94 16.92 -14.55
C TRP A 44 -6.23 17.74 -14.42
N GLY A 45 -6.40 18.48 -13.33
CA GLY A 45 -7.53 19.39 -13.14
C GLY A 45 -7.58 20.53 -14.16
N TYR A 46 -6.42 21.02 -14.64
CA TYR A 46 -6.35 22.01 -15.71
C TYR A 46 -6.59 21.41 -17.10
N ASP A 47 -6.10 20.19 -17.33
CA ASP A 47 -6.20 19.53 -18.64
C ASP A 47 -7.60 18.95 -18.90
N LEU A 48 -8.32 18.56 -17.85
CA LEU A 48 -9.64 17.97 -17.95
C LEU A 48 -10.73 19.03 -18.26
N PRO A 49 -11.73 18.69 -19.10
CA PRO A 49 -12.85 19.59 -19.39
C PRO A 49 -13.60 20.03 -18.13
N GLY A 50 -13.93 21.32 -18.00
CA GLY A 50 -14.71 21.81 -16.86
C GLY A 50 -16.15 21.27 -16.80
N ASN A 51 -16.73 20.93 -17.95
CA ASN A 51 -18.04 20.30 -18.07
C ASN A 51 -17.90 18.78 -18.03
N ALA A 52 -18.66 18.12 -17.17
CA ALA A 52 -18.56 16.68 -16.96
C ALA A 52 -19.02 15.86 -18.18
N ASP A 53 -19.93 16.39 -18.99
CA ASP A 53 -20.45 15.69 -20.17
C ASP A 53 -19.38 15.54 -21.28
N ASP A 54 -18.39 16.44 -21.32
CA ASP A 54 -17.34 16.46 -22.35
C ASP A 54 -16.16 15.52 -22.02
N VAL A 55 -16.14 14.96 -20.81
CA VAL A 55 -14.99 14.20 -20.31
C VAL A 55 -14.85 12.85 -21.00
N TRP A 56 -15.95 12.23 -21.38
CA TRP A 56 -15.90 10.94 -22.05
C TRP A 56 -15.15 11.04 -23.40
N ASP A 57 -15.50 12.05 -24.19
CA ASP A 57 -14.86 12.30 -25.48
C ASP A 57 -13.38 12.67 -25.32
N TYR A 58 -13.07 13.49 -24.30
CA TYR A 58 -11.68 13.78 -23.94
C TYR A 58 -10.88 12.52 -23.61
N LEU A 59 -11.42 11.63 -22.78
CA LEU A 59 -10.76 10.38 -22.41
C LEU A 59 -10.52 9.45 -23.60
N ILE A 60 -11.45 9.40 -24.55
CA ILE A 60 -11.28 8.61 -25.79
C ILE A 60 -10.18 9.22 -26.67
N GLY A 61 -10.05 10.54 -26.71
CA GLY A 61 -9.06 11.28 -27.49
C GLY A 61 -7.63 11.22 -26.94
N LEU A 62 -7.43 10.87 -25.67
CA LEU A 62 -6.11 10.70 -25.07
C LEU A 62 -5.34 9.53 -25.70
N ASP A 63 -4.04 9.70 -25.87
CA ASP A 63 -3.14 8.61 -26.23
C ASP A 63 -3.02 7.58 -25.09
N GLU A 64 -2.45 6.42 -25.40
CA GLU A 64 -2.30 5.32 -24.43
C GLU A 64 -1.49 5.73 -23.19
N ALA A 65 -0.39 6.45 -23.36
CA ALA A 65 0.46 6.83 -22.25
C ALA A 65 -0.26 7.82 -21.31
N SER A 66 -0.95 8.81 -21.86
CA SER A 66 -1.72 9.78 -21.08
C SER A 66 -2.91 9.12 -20.35
N ARG A 67 -3.63 8.20 -20.99
CA ARG A 67 -4.71 7.44 -20.32
C ARG A 67 -4.17 6.60 -19.18
N MET A 68 -3.07 5.89 -19.39
CA MET A 68 -2.45 5.08 -18.34
C MET A 68 -1.93 5.94 -17.19
N ALA A 69 -1.36 7.12 -17.47
CA ALA A 69 -0.93 8.06 -16.45
C ALA A 69 -2.10 8.60 -15.61
N LEU A 70 -3.22 8.98 -16.24
CA LEU A 70 -4.43 9.41 -15.56
C LEU A 70 -5.02 8.29 -14.70
N PHE A 71 -5.11 7.08 -15.26
CA PHE A 71 -5.60 5.91 -14.54
C PHE A 71 -4.70 5.57 -13.34
N ALA A 72 -3.38 5.55 -13.53
CA ALA A 72 -2.42 5.32 -12.45
C ALA A 72 -2.52 6.38 -11.35
N HIS A 73 -2.69 7.65 -11.72
CA HIS A 73 -2.92 8.73 -10.76
C HIS A 73 -4.20 8.48 -9.95
N CYS A 74 -5.32 8.19 -10.61
CA CYS A 74 -6.58 7.88 -9.95
C CYS A 74 -6.45 6.67 -9.01
N VAL A 75 -5.86 5.56 -9.47
CA VAL A 75 -5.65 4.35 -8.65
C VAL A 75 -4.72 4.65 -7.47
N SER A 76 -3.67 5.45 -7.64
CA SER A 76 -2.73 5.78 -6.56
C SER A 76 -3.43 6.45 -5.36
N LEU A 77 -4.48 7.25 -5.61
CA LEU A 77 -5.28 7.90 -4.57
C LEU A 77 -6.17 6.90 -3.79
N SER A 78 -6.34 5.67 -4.27
CA SER A 78 -7.08 4.62 -3.55
C SER A 78 -6.22 3.83 -2.57
N VAL A 79 -4.90 3.96 -2.64
CA VAL A 79 -3.97 3.16 -1.83
C VAL A 79 -4.00 3.67 -0.40
N ASN A 80 -4.57 2.88 0.51
CA ASN A 80 -4.59 3.16 1.93
C ASN A 80 -3.73 2.14 2.69
N ALA A 81 -2.51 2.57 3.05
CA ALA A 81 -1.53 1.80 3.82
C ALA A 81 -1.43 2.27 5.29
N THR A 82 -2.50 2.86 5.83
CA THR A 82 -2.43 3.47 7.17
C THR A 82 -2.53 2.47 8.30
N VAL A 83 -1.65 2.65 9.28
CA VAL A 83 -1.65 1.89 10.53
C VAL A 83 -2.29 2.75 11.61
N GLN A 84 -3.50 2.38 12.03
CA GLN A 84 -4.22 3.03 13.12
C GLN A 84 -4.20 2.17 14.37
N ALA A 85 -4.05 2.79 15.55
CA ALA A 85 -3.99 2.07 16.82
C ALA A 85 -5.28 1.29 17.14
N TRP A 86 -6.43 1.83 16.75
CA TRP A 86 -7.76 1.24 16.97
C TRP A 86 -8.25 0.37 15.81
N ASN A 87 -7.59 0.39 14.66
CA ASN A 87 -7.99 -0.38 13.47
C ASN A 87 -6.75 -1.04 12.83
N ARG A 88 -6.41 -2.24 13.32
CA ARG A 88 -5.32 -3.05 12.78
C ARG A 88 -5.78 -3.82 11.55
N ARG A 89 -5.67 -3.17 10.39
CA ARG A 89 -5.85 -3.76 9.05
C ARG A 89 -4.65 -4.65 8.67
N ALA A 90 -4.40 -5.71 9.45
CA ALA A 90 -3.15 -6.47 9.37
C ALA A 90 -2.92 -7.12 7.98
N LYS A 91 -3.99 -7.63 7.35
CA LYS A 91 -3.91 -8.22 6.00
C LYS A 91 -3.62 -7.16 4.95
N GLU A 92 -4.31 -6.04 4.99
CA GLU A 92 -4.15 -4.94 4.04
C GLU A 92 -2.79 -4.25 4.19
N ASN A 93 -2.28 -4.11 5.42
CA ASN A 93 -0.92 -3.64 5.66
C ASN A 93 0.12 -4.62 5.09
N GLY A 94 -0.14 -5.94 5.13
CA GLY A 94 0.68 -6.94 4.45
C GLY A 94 0.69 -6.76 2.92
N GLN A 95 -0.45 -6.41 2.32
CA GLN A 95 -0.55 -6.11 0.89
C GLN A 95 0.17 -4.81 0.54
N ALA A 96 0.03 -3.76 1.36
CA ALA A 96 0.77 -2.51 1.20
C ALA A 96 2.29 -2.73 1.29
N MET A 97 2.74 -3.61 2.19
CA MET A 97 4.13 -4.03 2.29
C MET A 97 4.60 -4.75 1.01
N GLN A 98 3.77 -5.61 0.42
CA GLN A 98 4.09 -6.26 -0.85
C GLN A 98 4.18 -5.25 -2.00
N LEU A 99 3.27 -4.28 -2.06
CA LEU A 99 3.30 -3.20 -3.04
C LEU A 99 4.57 -2.33 -2.90
N ALA A 100 4.94 -1.96 -1.68
CA ALA A 100 6.18 -1.23 -1.44
C ALA A 100 7.41 -2.02 -1.93
N ARG A 101 7.45 -3.34 -1.64
CA ARG A 101 8.51 -4.23 -2.14
C ARG A 101 8.57 -4.29 -3.66
N SER A 102 7.43 -4.44 -4.35
CA SER A 102 7.43 -4.51 -5.82
C SER A 102 7.91 -3.21 -6.47
N LEU A 103 7.70 -2.07 -5.79
CA LEU A 103 8.16 -0.76 -6.24
C LEU A 103 9.61 -0.45 -5.82
N GLY A 104 10.26 -1.31 -5.03
CA GLY A 104 11.55 -0.98 -4.41
C GLY A 104 11.48 0.27 -3.50
N PHE A 105 10.29 0.62 -3.04
CA PHE A 105 10.05 1.79 -2.21
C PHE A 105 10.41 1.47 -0.76
N GLY A 106 11.13 2.34 -0.07
CA GLY A 106 11.48 2.21 1.36
C GLY A 106 11.50 3.56 2.07
N MET A 107 11.23 3.57 3.38
CA MET A 107 11.14 4.83 4.13
C MET A 107 12.49 5.56 4.21
N ARG A 108 13.60 4.82 4.20
CA ARG A 108 14.95 5.39 4.15
C ARG A 108 15.20 6.11 2.83
N THR A 109 14.93 5.46 1.70
CA THR A 109 15.10 6.06 0.36
C THR A 109 14.10 7.18 0.10
N ALA A 110 12.93 7.14 0.75
CA ALA A 110 11.95 8.22 0.75
C ALA A 110 12.38 9.46 1.58
N GLY A 111 13.55 9.41 2.23
CA GLY A 111 14.13 10.53 2.98
C GLY A 111 13.61 10.66 4.41
N TRP A 112 12.99 9.62 4.98
CA TRP A 112 12.50 9.69 6.35
C TRP A 112 13.67 9.70 7.35
N THR A 113 13.61 10.61 8.33
CA THR A 113 14.57 10.72 9.43
C THR A 113 13.83 10.97 10.75
N PRO A 114 14.28 10.40 11.88
CA PRO A 114 13.62 10.63 13.16
C PRO A 114 13.89 12.06 13.66
N THR A 115 12.82 12.82 13.89
CA THR A 115 12.87 14.17 14.47
C THR A 115 12.11 14.23 15.78
N VAL A 116 12.29 15.32 16.52
CA VAL A 116 11.52 15.61 17.74
C VAL A 116 10.02 15.64 17.43
N ASP A 117 9.64 16.30 16.33
CA ASP A 117 8.24 16.54 15.98
C ASP A 117 7.56 15.33 15.36
N ASN A 118 8.28 14.39 14.75
CA ASN A 118 7.69 13.23 14.09
C ASN A 118 7.67 11.94 14.95
N TYR A 119 8.68 11.70 15.79
CA TYR A 119 8.86 10.43 16.49
C TYR A 119 9.44 10.59 17.90
N LEU A 120 10.60 11.24 18.03
CA LEU A 120 11.39 11.25 19.26
C LEU A 120 10.69 12.00 20.41
N GLY A 121 9.89 13.02 20.13
CA GLY A 121 9.06 13.69 21.13
C GLY A 121 7.87 12.84 21.62
N ARG A 122 7.41 11.89 20.80
CA ARG A 122 6.20 11.08 21.05
C ARG A 122 6.48 9.80 21.82
N VAL A 123 7.69 9.24 21.70
CA VAL A 123 8.06 7.99 22.39
C VAL A 123 8.58 8.21 23.82
N THR A 124 8.81 7.13 24.56
CA THR A 124 9.37 7.18 25.92
C THR A 124 10.90 7.36 25.89
N LYS A 125 11.51 7.83 26.99
CA LYS A 125 12.98 7.94 27.10
C LYS A 125 13.70 6.63 26.76
N ALA A 126 13.16 5.50 27.22
CA ALA A 126 13.71 4.18 26.95
C ALA A 126 13.74 3.87 25.43
N HIS A 127 12.68 4.23 24.69
CA HIS A 127 12.66 4.05 23.23
C HIS A 127 13.62 5.00 22.52
N ILE A 128 13.81 6.23 23.01
CA ILE A 128 14.81 7.16 22.46
C ILE A 128 16.23 6.57 22.62
N LEU A 129 16.55 6.08 23.82
CA LEU A 129 17.85 5.45 24.09
C LEU A 129 18.06 4.20 23.24
N GLN A 130 17.01 3.38 23.06
CA GLN A 130 17.07 2.21 22.21
C GLN A 130 17.31 2.59 20.74
N ALA A 131 16.63 3.63 20.24
CA ALA A 131 16.85 4.12 18.89
C ALA A 131 18.30 4.59 18.67
N VAL A 132 18.85 5.38 19.59
CA VAL A 132 20.25 5.84 19.53
C VAL A 132 21.22 4.67 19.64
N ARG A 133 20.95 3.70 20.51
CA ARG A 133 21.75 2.47 20.64
C ARG A 133 21.80 1.69 19.33
N GLU A 134 20.66 1.53 18.65
CA GLU A 134 20.58 0.82 17.38
C GLU A 134 21.21 1.60 16.22
N GLY A 135 21.04 2.93 16.18
CA GLY A 135 21.49 3.76 15.07
C GLY A 135 22.95 4.22 15.16
N LYS A 136 23.48 4.39 16.38
CA LYS A 136 24.82 4.96 16.65
C LYS A 136 25.64 4.20 17.68
N GLY A 137 25.03 3.32 18.47
CA GLY A 137 25.72 2.46 19.42
C GLY A 137 25.52 2.85 20.88
N GLU A 138 25.97 1.97 21.77
CA GLU A 138 25.75 2.09 23.22
C GLU A 138 26.41 3.34 23.84
N ARG A 139 27.59 3.72 23.34
CA ARG A 139 28.33 4.88 23.86
C ARG A 139 27.51 6.17 23.74
N ASP A 140 26.88 6.38 22.59
CA ASP A 140 26.09 7.60 22.33
C ASP A 140 24.78 7.61 23.12
N ALA A 141 24.19 6.44 23.36
CA ALA A 141 23.01 6.32 24.23
C ALA A 141 23.33 6.74 25.68
N GLN A 142 24.50 6.36 26.21
CA GLN A 142 24.93 6.74 27.57
C GLN A 142 25.17 8.24 27.72
N LEU A 143 25.61 8.92 26.65
CA LEU A 143 25.82 10.38 26.67
C LEU A 143 24.52 11.16 26.87
N ILE A 144 23.36 10.58 26.53
CA ILE A 144 22.07 11.28 26.59
C ILE A 144 21.13 10.77 27.69
N ASP A 145 21.46 9.68 28.39
CA ASP A 145 20.56 9.03 29.36
C ASP A 145 20.08 9.99 30.46
N HIS A 146 21.02 10.78 30.99
CA HIS A 146 20.80 11.67 32.11
C HIS A 146 19.94 12.90 31.74
N LEU A 147 19.74 13.16 30.44
CA LEU A 147 19.00 14.33 29.97
C LEU A 147 17.51 14.22 30.27
N LYS A 148 16.86 15.37 30.44
CA LYS A 148 15.40 15.46 30.50
C LYS A 148 14.83 15.10 29.11
N LYS A 149 13.60 14.57 29.07
CA LYS A 149 12.97 14.08 27.82
C LYS A 149 13.06 15.07 26.63
N PRO A 150 12.74 16.37 26.78
CA PRO A 150 12.81 17.29 25.63
C PRO A 150 14.24 17.47 25.11
N ASP A 151 15.23 17.56 26.00
CA ASP A 151 16.63 17.72 25.60
C ASP A 151 17.21 16.41 25.03
N MET A 152 16.83 15.26 25.62
CA MET A 152 17.15 13.94 25.11
C MET A 152 16.61 13.73 23.68
N ALA A 153 15.38 14.15 23.40
CA ALA A 153 14.79 14.02 22.07
C ALA A 153 15.53 14.89 21.04
N ARG A 154 15.93 16.11 21.39
CA ARG A 154 16.70 16.99 20.51
C ARG A 154 18.08 16.42 20.21
N GLU A 155 18.79 15.95 21.24
CA GLU A 155 20.13 15.40 21.05
C GLU A 155 20.07 14.06 20.30
N ALA A 156 19.08 13.21 20.57
CA ALA A 156 18.85 12.00 19.80
C ALA A 156 18.55 12.29 18.32
N ALA A 157 17.81 13.35 18.00
CA ALA A 157 17.55 13.74 16.62
C ALA A 157 18.87 14.11 15.91
N ARG A 158 19.73 14.90 16.57
CA ARG A 158 21.06 15.26 16.07
C ARG A 158 21.96 14.04 15.88
N LEU A 159 21.93 13.11 16.83
CA LEU A 159 22.72 11.87 16.76
C LEU A 159 22.22 10.98 15.63
N LEU A 160 20.91 10.78 15.47
CA LEU A 160 20.35 9.88 14.48
C LEU A 160 20.32 10.46 13.05
N GLU A 161 20.56 11.75 12.90
CA GLU A 161 20.68 12.39 11.59
C GLU A 161 21.73 11.68 10.71
N GLY A 162 21.34 11.37 9.47
CA GLY A 162 22.19 10.66 8.51
C GLY A 162 22.51 9.20 8.85
N SER A 163 22.04 8.64 9.98
CA SER A 163 22.20 7.21 10.28
C SER A 163 21.34 6.31 9.40
N GLY A 164 20.27 6.89 8.85
CA GLY A 164 19.17 6.18 8.19
C GLY A 164 18.46 5.18 9.11
N TRP A 165 18.64 5.28 10.43
CA TRP A 165 17.88 4.49 11.39
C TRP A 165 16.38 4.72 11.19
N LEU A 166 15.61 3.62 11.19
CA LEU A 166 14.16 3.62 11.10
C LEU A 166 13.56 2.91 12.33
N PRO A 167 12.42 3.39 12.87
CA PRO A 167 11.61 2.63 13.82
C PRO A 167 11.14 1.31 13.19
N GLU A 168 10.96 0.27 14.02
CA GLU A 168 10.51 -1.05 13.58
C GLU A 168 9.26 -1.00 12.69
N VAL A 169 8.28 -0.15 13.03
CA VAL A 169 7.03 0.00 12.28
C VAL A 169 7.21 0.58 10.86
N LEU A 170 8.35 1.20 10.57
CA LEU A 170 8.69 1.78 9.27
C LEU A 170 9.69 0.93 8.49
N ARG A 171 10.24 -0.13 9.10
CA ARG A 171 11.18 -1.03 8.43
C ARG A 171 10.42 -1.95 7.50
N LEU A 172 10.78 -1.95 6.23
CA LEU A 172 10.44 -3.06 5.35
C LEU A 172 11.34 -4.26 5.68
N PRO A 173 10.96 -5.50 5.36
CA PRO A 173 11.87 -6.65 5.50
C PRO A 173 13.16 -6.47 4.68
N ILE A 174 13.13 -5.65 3.63
CA ILE A 174 14.32 -5.31 2.82
C ILE A 174 15.28 -4.40 3.60
N ASP A 175 14.78 -3.51 4.46
CA ASP A 175 15.60 -2.62 5.30
C ASP A 175 16.30 -3.36 6.46
N GLN A 176 15.98 -4.64 6.69
CA GLN A 176 16.59 -5.47 7.73
C GLN A 176 17.90 -6.12 7.29
N ILE A 177 18.29 -5.96 6.03
CA ILE A 177 19.61 -6.39 5.55
C ILE A 177 20.61 -5.33 6.01
N PRO A 178 21.61 -5.68 6.86
CA PRO A 178 22.70 -4.77 7.17
C PRO A 178 23.35 -4.30 5.87
N ALA A 179 23.71 -3.02 5.80
CA ALA A 179 24.31 -2.36 4.62
C ALA A 179 25.75 -2.85 4.33
N GLU A 180 25.94 -4.16 4.21
CA GLU A 180 27.16 -4.85 3.83
C GLU A 180 26.83 -5.95 2.79
N ALA A 181 26.20 -5.58 1.68
CA ALA A 181 26.07 -6.47 0.52
C ALA A 181 25.81 -5.70 -0.79
N GLU A 182 26.59 -4.67 -1.09
CA GLU A 182 26.83 -4.31 -2.49
C GLU A 182 28.00 -5.18 -2.98
N GLY A 183 27.68 -6.25 -3.68
CA GLY A 183 28.67 -7.24 -4.08
C GLY A 183 28.16 -8.28 -5.05
N ASN A 184 28.08 -7.86 -6.32
CA ASN A 184 28.16 -8.68 -7.52
C ASN A 184 26.84 -9.14 -8.17
N ALA A 185 26.56 -8.51 -9.30
CA ALA A 185 25.76 -9.04 -10.38
C ALA A 185 26.42 -10.30 -10.97
N THR A 186 25.62 -11.28 -11.38
CA THR A 186 25.74 -11.83 -12.74
C THR A 186 24.49 -12.65 -13.06
N ALA A 187 23.83 -12.23 -14.13
CA ALA A 187 22.92 -13.04 -14.90
C ALA A 187 23.64 -14.29 -15.43
N VAL A 188 22.95 -15.43 -15.45
CA VAL A 188 23.15 -16.46 -16.47
C VAL A 188 21.79 -17.04 -16.86
N ASP A 189 21.41 -16.69 -18.08
CA ASP A 189 20.49 -17.42 -18.94
C ASP A 189 21.14 -18.75 -19.34
N ALA A 190 20.41 -19.86 -19.22
CA ALA A 190 20.73 -21.12 -19.88
C ALA A 190 19.50 -22.05 -19.90
N VAL A 191 18.77 -21.96 -21.00
CA VAL A 191 17.79 -22.93 -21.50
C VAL A 191 18.42 -24.32 -21.61
N VAL A 192 17.77 -25.34 -21.03
CA VAL A 192 17.84 -26.72 -21.55
C VAL A 192 16.47 -27.37 -21.38
N GLU A 193 15.71 -27.43 -22.48
CA GLU A 193 14.70 -28.47 -22.64
C GLU A 193 15.39 -29.82 -22.89
N ARG A 194 14.96 -30.85 -22.17
CA ARG A 194 15.08 -32.23 -22.64
C ARG A 194 13.86 -33.03 -22.21
N ASP A 195 13.03 -33.30 -23.20
CA ASP A 195 11.93 -34.25 -23.20
C ASP A 195 12.47 -35.68 -23.15
N THR A 196 12.04 -36.48 -22.16
CA THR A 196 11.96 -37.95 -22.27
C THR A 196 10.92 -38.47 -21.28
N ALA A 197 9.85 -39.04 -21.83
CA ALA A 197 8.79 -39.76 -21.15
C ALA A 197 9.27 -40.95 -20.28
N GLY A 198 8.59 -41.16 -19.16
CA GLY A 198 8.71 -42.36 -18.33
C GLY A 198 7.70 -42.32 -17.19
N ALA A 199 6.59 -43.05 -17.35
CA ALA A 199 5.52 -43.17 -16.39
C ALA A 199 5.98 -43.85 -15.07
N ALA A 200 5.64 -43.25 -13.94
CA ALA A 200 5.53 -43.92 -12.64
C ALA A 200 4.60 -43.10 -11.74
N ASP A 201 3.33 -43.53 -11.72
CA ASP A 201 2.47 -43.72 -10.55
C ASP A 201 2.67 -42.74 -9.37
N VAL A 202 1.86 -41.69 -9.33
CA VAL A 202 1.65 -40.86 -8.13
C VAL A 202 0.27 -41.21 -7.58
N ASP A 203 0.29 -41.98 -6.50
CA ASP A 203 -0.87 -42.38 -5.69
C ASP A 203 -1.59 -41.13 -5.15
N LEU A 204 -2.78 -40.86 -5.68
CA LEU A 204 -3.66 -39.76 -5.26
C LEU A 204 -4.56 -40.25 -4.11
N PRO A 205 -4.70 -39.49 -3.00
CA PRO A 205 -5.45 -39.94 -1.83
C PRO A 205 -6.95 -40.14 -2.11
N ALA A 206 -7.49 -41.24 -1.58
CA ALA A 206 -8.82 -41.83 -1.79
C ALA A 206 -10.05 -41.02 -1.33
N PHE A 207 -9.98 -39.69 -1.30
CA PHE A 207 -11.10 -38.82 -0.93
C PHE A 207 -11.85 -38.24 -2.16
N LEU A 208 -11.33 -38.41 -3.38
CA LEU A 208 -11.89 -37.78 -4.59
C LEU A 208 -12.42 -38.76 -5.65
N THR A 209 -12.61 -40.04 -5.33
CA THR A 209 -13.19 -41.02 -6.26
C THR A 209 -14.40 -41.67 -5.61
N GLU A 210 -15.59 -41.26 -6.05
CA GLU A 210 -16.92 -41.92 -6.02
C GLU A 210 -18.00 -40.87 -5.73
N ASP A 211 -19.10 -40.75 -6.47
CA ASP A 211 -19.50 -41.33 -7.75
C ASP A 211 -20.75 -40.54 -8.19
N GLU A 212 -20.83 -40.12 -9.45
CA GLU A 212 -22.11 -39.79 -10.07
C GLU A 212 -22.69 -41.05 -10.68
N ARG A 213 -23.89 -41.50 -10.26
CA ARG A 213 -24.89 -42.03 -11.21
C ARG A 213 -26.31 -42.19 -10.66
N ALA A 214 -27.16 -41.29 -11.14
CA ALA A 214 -28.46 -41.49 -11.81
C ALA A 214 -29.47 -42.55 -11.31
N GLY A 215 -30.72 -42.10 -11.11
CA GLY A 215 -31.92 -42.94 -11.10
C GLY A 215 -33.22 -42.11 -11.04
N ASP A 216 -33.97 -42.15 -12.13
CA ASP A 216 -35.23 -41.47 -12.51
C ASP A 216 -36.49 -41.95 -11.73
N GLY A 217 -37.56 -41.14 -11.67
CA GLY A 217 -38.89 -41.58 -11.23
C GLY A 217 -39.84 -40.50 -10.62
N ALA A 218 -40.82 -40.08 -11.40
CA ALA A 218 -41.87 -39.06 -11.17
C ALA A 218 -42.86 -39.27 -9.99
N ASN A 219 -43.38 -38.17 -9.40
CA ASN A 219 -44.83 -37.82 -9.32
C ASN A 219 -45.12 -36.47 -8.60
N ASP A 220 -45.64 -35.50 -9.38
CA ASP A 220 -46.74 -34.50 -9.19
C ASP A 220 -47.12 -33.84 -7.82
N PRO A 221 -47.95 -32.76 -7.78
CA PRO A 221 -47.57 -31.46 -7.24
C PRO A 221 -48.34 -31.07 -5.96
N ILE A 222 -47.80 -30.15 -5.16
CA ILE A 222 -48.58 -29.46 -4.12
C ILE A 222 -48.37 -27.95 -4.24
N ASP A 223 -49.49 -27.33 -4.55
CA ASP A 223 -49.88 -25.93 -4.46
C ASP A 223 -49.75 -25.39 -3.02
N ASP A 224 -49.09 -24.24 -2.84
CA ASP A 224 -49.47 -23.28 -1.78
C ASP A 224 -49.09 -21.88 -2.26
N ASP A 225 -50.11 -21.19 -2.76
CA ASP A 225 -50.20 -19.74 -2.82
C ASP A 225 -49.60 -19.07 -1.58
N ARG A 226 -48.68 -18.14 -1.80
CA ARG A 226 -48.56 -16.95 -0.95
C ARG A 226 -47.93 -15.78 -1.69
N GLU A 227 -48.81 -15.18 -2.49
CA GLU A 227 -49.05 -13.75 -2.63
C GLU A 227 -48.16 -12.74 -1.85
N HIS A 228 -47.79 -11.70 -2.60
CA HIS A 228 -47.56 -10.29 -2.23
C HIS A 228 -46.28 -9.88 -1.49
N LEU A 229 -45.38 -9.19 -2.22
CA LEU A 229 -45.29 -7.72 -2.18
C LEU A 229 -44.28 -7.20 -3.21
N LYS A 230 -44.80 -6.43 -4.18
CA LYS A 230 -44.04 -5.50 -5.03
C LYS A 230 -43.99 -4.12 -4.37
N ALA A 231 -43.01 -3.32 -4.85
CA ALA A 231 -42.75 -1.89 -4.62
C ALA A 231 -41.89 -1.57 -3.38
N ALA A 232 -40.95 -0.63 -3.40
CA ALA A 232 -40.99 0.63 -4.14
C ALA A 232 -39.62 1.16 -4.62
N GLU A 233 -39.76 2.15 -5.51
CA GLU A 233 -38.85 3.19 -6.01
C GLU A 233 -37.65 3.58 -5.12
#